data_AF-A0A964E8M8-F1
#
_entry.id   AF-A0A964E8M8-F1
#
_cell.length_a   1.000
_cell.length_b   1.000
_cell.length_c   1.000
_cell.angle_alpha   90.00
_cell.angle_beta   90.00
_cell.angle_gamma   90.00
#
_symmetry.space_group_name_H-M   'P 1'
#
loop_
_entity.id
_entity.type
_entity.pdbx_description
1 polymer ?
#
loop_
_entity_poly.entity_id
_entity_poly.type
_entity_poly.pdbx_seq_one_letter_code
_entity_poly.pdbx_strand_id
1 'polypeptide(L)'
;MSKKVEDLLPELASLIEHQEKKVESISHSTIGWQIDHSLKVINSVCNVAPDSIEEKYNPKQNFSKLFVMTTGYIPRGNAKAPKFVTSDSVSKEDLHLQHHEALQNLKKLEQLKPNQYFSHPLFGHLNAKALRKFLYIHTYHHLKIMRDILKA
;
A
#
# COMPACT_ATOMS: atom_id res chain seq x y z
N MET A 1 -19.10 -2.30 9.49
CA MET A 1 -18.40 -1.24 8.72
C MET A 1 -17.51 -1.91 7.67
N SER A 2 -17.51 -1.41 6.43
CA SER A 2 -16.58 -1.89 5.41
C SER A 2 -15.17 -1.46 5.79
N LYS A 3 -14.21 -2.39 5.81
CA LYS A 3 -12.79 -2.11 6.08
C LYS A 3 -12.22 -1.15 5.04
N LYS A 4 -11.60 -0.06 5.49
CA LYS A 4 -11.04 1.02 4.65
C LYS A 4 -9.55 1.20 4.92
N VAL A 5 -8.78 1.64 3.91
CA VAL A 5 -7.32 1.83 4.07
C VAL A 5 -7.03 2.99 5.02
N GLU A 6 -7.89 4.00 5.03
CA GLU A 6 -7.91 5.14 5.93
C GLU A 6 -7.87 4.71 7.41
N ASP A 7 -8.56 3.61 7.76
CA ASP A 7 -8.61 3.07 9.12
C ASP A 7 -7.25 2.55 9.61
N LEU A 8 -6.29 2.33 8.70
CA LEU A 8 -4.96 1.78 8.98
C LEU A 8 -3.88 2.86 9.15
N LEU A 9 -4.14 4.09 8.67
CA LEU A 9 -3.17 5.19 8.69
C LEU A 9 -2.80 5.68 10.09
N PRO A 10 -3.71 5.72 11.09
CA PRO A 10 -3.33 6.07 12.46
C PRO A 10 -2.26 5.13 13.04
N GLU A 11 -2.37 3.83 12.75
CA GLU A 11 -1.40 2.85 13.23
C GLU A 11 -0.05 2.96 12.50
N LEU A 12 -0.04 3.23 11.19
CA LEU A 12 1.20 3.55 10.48
C LEU A 12 1.94 4.72 11.14
N ALA A 13 1.21 5.79 11.49
CA ALA A 13 1.79 6.95 12.16
C ALA A 13 2.34 6.62 13.53
N SER A 14 1.62 5.84 14.36
CA SER A 14 2.11 5.47 15.69
C SER A 14 3.39 4.63 15.61
N LEU A 15 3.60 3.87 14.53
CA LEU A 15 4.78 3.02 14.36
C LEU A 15 6.03 3.78 13.89
N ILE A 16 5.94 5.05 13.51
CA ILE A 16 7.09 5.87 13.07
C ILE A 16 8.15 6.00 14.18
N GLU A 17 7.74 6.03 15.44
CA GLU A 17 8.67 6.11 16.58
C GLU A 17 9.63 4.91 16.64
N HIS A 18 9.21 3.78 16.06
CA HIS A 18 9.94 2.52 16.01
C HIS A 18 10.66 2.27 14.68
N GLN A 19 10.83 3.29 13.82
CA GLN A 19 11.29 3.10 12.45
C GLN A 19 12.61 2.31 12.30
N GLU A 20 13.52 2.40 13.26
CA GLU A 20 14.83 1.73 13.21
C GLU A 20 14.76 0.25 13.59
N LYS A 21 13.66 -0.21 14.20
CA LYS A 21 13.54 -1.60 14.64
C LYS A 21 13.53 -2.54 13.44
N LYS A 22 14.27 -3.64 13.59
CA LYS A 22 14.43 -4.69 12.59
C LYS A 22 14.61 -6.03 13.27
N VAL A 23 13.97 -7.06 12.74
CA VAL A 23 14.16 -8.46 13.16
C VAL A 23 14.28 -9.32 11.90
N GLU A 24 15.51 -9.77 11.61
CA GLU A 24 15.86 -10.47 10.35
C GLU A 24 15.04 -11.74 10.10
N SER A 25 14.66 -12.47 11.16
CA SER A 25 13.83 -13.67 11.04
C SER A 25 12.39 -13.38 10.58
N ILE A 26 11.95 -12.12 10.66
CA ILE A 26 10.61 -11.68 10.27
C ILE A 26 10.63 -10.89 8.95
N SER A 27 11.59 -9.98 8.81
CA SER A 27 11.76 -9.14 7.63
C SER A 27 13.20 -8.65 7.50
N HIS A 28 13.70 -8.65 6.26
CA HIS A 28 15.00 -8.06 5.92
C HIS A 28 14.99 -6.52 5.89
N SER A 29 13.86 -5.89 6.17
CA SER A 29 13.69 -4.43 6.17
C SER A 29 13.22 -3.93 7.54
N THR A 30 13.60 -2.70 7.88
CA THR A 30 13.18 -2.03 9.13
C THR A 30 11.69 -1.71 9.12
N ILE A 31 11.12 -1.39 10.29
CA ILE A 31 9.75 -0.85 10.40
C ILE A 31 9.60 0.41 9.52
N GLY A 32 10.57 1.32 9.55
CA GLY A 32 10.57 2.55 8.75
C GLY A 32 10.44 2.27 7.26
N TRP A 33 11.17 1.28 6.75
CA TRP A 33 11.05 0.86 5.36
C TRP A 33 9.66 0.30 5.01
N GLN A 34 9.03 -0.45 5.93
CA GLN A 34 7.66 -0.94 5.70
C GLN A 34 6.65 0.21 5.64
N ILE A 35 6.79 1.22 6.52
CA ILE A 35 5.94 2.43 6.53
C ILE A 35 6.15 3.22 5.23
N ASP A 36 7.41 3.53 4.89
CA ASP A 36 7.78 4.26 3.67
C ASP A 36 7.18 3.60 2.43
N HIS A 37 7.40 2.29 2.26
CA HIS A 37 6.86 1.56 1.12
C HIS A 37 5.33 1.62 1.07
N SER A 38 4.65 1.42 2.21
CA SER A 38 3.19 1.47 2.28
C SER A 38 2.65 2.85 1.90
N LEU A 39 3.27 3.93 2.39
CA LEU A 39 2.86 5.30 2.10
C LEU A 39 3.12 5.68 0.64
N LYS A 40 4.27 5.31 0.07
CA LYS A 40 4.57 5.54 -1.35
C LYS A 40 3.60 4.84 -2.29
N VAL A 41 3.21 3.61 -1.97
CA VAL A 41 2.20 2.90 -2.76
C VAL A 41 0.87 3.64 -2.72
N ILE A 42 0.40 4.07 -1.54
CA ILE A 42 -0.84 4.86 -1.42
C ILE A 42 -0.74 6.17 -2.22
N ASN A 43 0.32 6.96 -2.00
CA ASN A 43 0.51 8.25 -2.65
C ASN A 43 0.61 8.13 -4.17
N SER A 44 1.42 7.19 -4.67
CA SER A 44 1.58 6.94 -6.10
C SER A 44 0.25 6.53 -6.75
N VAL A 45 -0.46 5.58 -6.15
CA VAL A 45 -1.74 5.09 -6.68
C VAL A 45 -2.78 6.21 -6.72
N CYS A 46 -2.94 6.96 -5.62
CA CYS A 46 -3.95 8.01 -5.52
C CYS A 46 -3.64 9.22 -6.39
N ASN A 47 -2.38 9.45 -6.76
CA ASN A 47 -2.00 10.49 -7.71
C ASN A 47 -2.20 10.06 -9.17
N VAL A 48 -1.99 8.78 -9.50
CA VAL A 48 -2.04 8.30 -10.89
C VAL A 48 -3.44 7.86 -11.32
N ALA A 49 -4.21 7.22 -10.44
CA ALA A 49 -5.52 6.66 -10.80
C ALA A 49 -6.53 7.69 -11.36
N PRO A 50 -6.61 8.94 -10.83
CA PRO A 50 -7.53 9.96 -11.36
C PRO A 50 -7.30 10.34 -12.82
N ASP A 51 -6.07 10.19 -13.34
CA ASP A 51 -5.70 10.57 -14.71
C ASP A 51 -6.04 9.47 -15.75
N SER A 52 -6.56 8.34 -15.30
CA SER A 52 -6.99 7.26 -16.19
C SER A 52 -8.29 7.60 -16.92
N ILE A 53 -8.38 7.14 -18.17
CA ILE A 53 -9.55 7.30 -19.05
C ILE A 53 -10.44 6.05 -18.88
N GLU A 54 -11.68 6.20 -18.40
CA GLU A 54 -12.57 5.07 -18.06
C GLU A 54 -12.77 4.10 -19.22
N GLU A 55 -12.88 4.60 -20.44
CA GLU A 55 -13.10 3.83 -21.66
C GLU A 55 -11.91 2.92 -22.00
N LYS A 56 -10.73 3.20 -21.44
CA LYS A 56 -9.52 2.36 -21.59
C LYS A 56 -9.38 1.31 -20.50
N TYR A 57 -10.35 1.19 -19.59
CA TYR A 57 -10.34 0.16 -18.57
C TYR A 57 -10.40 -1.23 -19.21
N ASN A 58 -9.35 -2.02 -18.99
CA ASN A 58 -9.19 -3.35 -19.56
C ASN A 58 -8.64 -4.33 -18.49
N PRO A 59 -9.52 -4.94 -17.67
CA PRO A 59 -9.09 -5.89 -16.65
C PRO A 59 -8.58 -7.18 -17.29
N LYS A 60 -7.46 -7.69 -16.78
CA LYS A 60 -6.92 -9.00 -17.17
C LYS A 60 -7.33 -10.07 -16.16
N GLN A 61 -7.57 -11.29 -16.65
CA GLN A 61 -7.63 -12.47 -15.78
C GLN A 61 -6.23 -12.70 -15.19
N ASN A 62 -6.15 -12.76 -13.86
CA ASN A 62 -4.88 -12.86 -13.16
C ASN A 62 -5.09 -13.68 -11.87
N PHE A 63 -4.48 -14.86 -11.80
CA PHE A 63 -4.64 -15.77 -10.66
C PHE A 63 -4.08 -15.17 -9.36
N SER A 64 -2.96 -14.46 -9.42
CA SER A 64 -2.37 -13.79 -8.24
C SER A 64 -3.29 -12.70 -7.70
N LYS A 65 -3.89 -11.89 -8.58
CA LYS A 65 -4.92 -10.91 -8.22
C LYS A 65 -6.12 -11.60 -7.57
N LEU A 66 -6.63 -12.67 -8.19
CA LEU A 66 -7.78 -13.41 -7.66
C LEU A 66 -7.48 -13.96 -6.25
N PHE A 67 -6.32 -14.57 -6.07
CA PHE A 67 -5.87 -15.12 -4.78
C PHE A 67 -5.75 -14.02 -3.72
N VAL A 68 -4.99 -12.94 -3.99
CA VAL A 68 -4.77 -11.86 -3.02
C VAL A 68 -6.08 -11.15 -2.68
N MET A 69 -6.91 -10.83 -3.68
CA MET A 69 -8.18 -10.14 -3.45
C MET A 69 -9.18 -11.04 -2.72
N THR A 70 -9.16 -12.36 -2.90
CA THR A 70 -10.08 -13.26 -2.22
C THR A 70 -9.65 -13.53 -0.77
N THR A 71 -8.38 -13.84 -0.57
CA THR A 71 -7.84 -14.26 0.74
C THR A 71 -7.41 -13.10 1.63
N GLY A 72 -7.10 -11.93 1.05
CA GLY A 72 -6.46 -10.84 1.77
C GLY A 72 -5.02 -11.15 2.20
N TYR A 73 -4.41 -12.20 1.67
CA TYR A 73 -3.08 -12.65 2.03
C TYR A 73 -2.06 -12.37 0.92
N ILE A 74 -0.91 -11.82 1.32
CA ILE A 74 0.27 -11.63 0.47
C ILE A 74 1.41 -12.45 1.08
N PRO A 75 1.98 -13.42 0.34
CA PRO A 75 3.12 -14.20 0.81
C PRO A 75 4.34 -13.31 1.08
N ARG A 76 4.97 -13.46 2.25
CA ARG A 76 6.22 -12.77 2.60
C ARG A 76 7.40 -13.37 1.81
N GLY A 77 8.44 -12.56 1.57
CA GLY A 77 9.71 -13.01 0.96
C GLY A 77 9.68 -13.34 -0.54
N ASN A 78 8.50 -13.39 -1.16
CA ASN A 78 8.34 -13.84 -2.56
C ASN A 78 8.21 -12.70 -3.59
N ALA A 79 8.07 -11.45 -3.14
CA ALA A 79 7.83 -10.31 -4.00
C ALA A 79 8.90 -9.23 -3.81
N LYS A 80 9.40 -8.69 -4.92
CA LYS A 80 10.31 -7.54 -4.93
C LYS A 80 9.50 -6.26 -5.12
N ALA A 81 9.64 -5.32 -4.19
CA ALA A 81 9.03 -3.99 -4.32
C ALA A 81 9.62 -3.24 -5.53
N PRO A 82 8.78 -2.52 -6.33
CA PRO A 82 9.28 -1.69 -7.41
C PRO A 82 10.16 -0.54 -6.90
N LYS A 83 11.23 -0.20 -7.63
CA LYS A 83 12.22 0.82 -7.22
C LYS A 83 11.61 2.18 -6.90
N PHE A 84 10.55 2.58 -7.61
CA PHE A 84 9.91 3.89 -7.44
C PHE A 84 9.06 4.01 -6.15
N VAL A 85 8.83 2.90 -5.43
CA VAL A 85 8.16 2.87 -4.12
C VAL A 85 9.08 2.31 -3.03
N THR A 86 10.39 2.50 -3.20
CA THR A 86 11.41 2.14 -2.21
C THR A 86 12.39 3.30 -2.06
N SER A 87 12.90 3.52 -0.85
CA SER A 87 14.02 4.43 -0.59
C SER A 87 15.26 3.65 -0.13
N ASP A 88 16.44 4.22 -0.41
CA ASP A 88 17.71 3.75 0.15
C ASP A 88 17.87 4.18 1.62
N SER A 89 17.30 5.32 2.00
CA SER A 89 17.27 5.84 3.38
C SER A 89 15.88 6.36 3.74
N VAL A 90 15.47 6.15 5.00
CA VAL A 90 14.16 6.59 5.52
C VAL A 90 14.38 7.46 6.75
N SER A 91 13.87 8.69 6.73
CA SER A 91 13.87 9.61 7.87
C SER A 91 12.47 9.71 8.49
N LYS A 92 12.38 10.07 9.78
CA LYS A 92 11.07 10.26 10.45
C LYS A 92 10.30 11.41 9.83
N GLU A 93 11.00 12.47 9.47
CA GLU A 93 10.47 13.67 8.85
C GLU A 93 9.79 13.31 7.51
N ASP A 94 10.46 12.51 6.68
CA ASP A 94 9.89 12.03 5.41
C ASP A 94 8.67 11.14 5.64
N LEU A 95 8.69 10.26 6.66
CA LEU A 95 7.54 9.41 6.98
C LEU A 95 6.32 10.25 7.41
N HIS A 96 6.53 11.28 8.24
CA HIS A 96 5.46 12.18 8.64
C HIS A 96 4.91 12.99 7.46
N LEU A 97 5.78 13.48 6.57
CA LEU A 97 5.36 14.19 5.35
C LEU A 97 4.53 13.27 4.44
N GLN A 98 5.03 12.07 4.14
CA GLN A 98 4.34 11.10 3.30
C GLN A 98 3.00 10.65 3.91
N HIS A 99 2.91 10.55 5.23
CA HIS A 99 1.67 10.23 5.93
C HIS A 99 0.63 11.34 5.77
N HIS A 100 1.05 12.60 5.95
CA HIS A 100 0.17 13.74 5.71
C HIS A 100 -0.33 13.77 4.26
N GLU A 101 0.56 13.55 3.29
CA GLU A 101 0.21 13.45 1.88
C GLU A 101 -0.79 12.31 1.62
N ALA A 102 -0.58 11.13 2.24
CA ALA A 102 -1.46 9.98 2.08
C ALA A 102 -2.88 10.28 2.56
N LEU A 103 -3.03 10.97 3.70
CA LEU A 103 -4.34 11.42 4.18
C LEU A 103 -5.06 12.33 3.18
N GLN A 104 -4.35 13.24 2.52
CA GLN A 104 -4.96 14.11 1.50
C GLN A 104 -5.26 13.36 0.21
N ASN A 105 -4.34 12.51 -0.25
CA ASN A 105 -4.46 11.77 -1.49
C ASN A 105 -5.58 10.71 -1.44
N LEU A 106 -5.86 10.12 -0.28
CA LEU A 106 -6.98 9.19 -0.12
C LEU A 106 -8.34 9.85 -0.37
N LYS A 107 -8.48 11.17 -0.20
CA LYS A 107 -9.72 11.89 -0.60
C LYS A 107 -9.97 11.81 -2.10
N LYS A 108 -8.90 11.80 -2.92
CA LYS A 108 -8.98 11.62 -4.38
C LYS A 108 -9.48 10.21 -4.72
N LEU A 109 -9.11 9.21 -3.91
CA LEU A 109 -9.53 7.84 -4.10
C LEU A 109 -11.05 7.68 -3.92
N GLU A 110 -11.68 8.42 -3.01
CA GLU A 110 -13.13 8.41 -2.82
C GLU A 110 -13.89 9.01 -4.01
N GLN A 111 -13.26 9.94 -4.74
CA GLN A 111 -13.84 10.64 -5.88
C GLN A 111 -13.69 9.88 -7.22
N LEU A 112 -12.93 8.78 -7.26
CA LEU A 112 -12.75 8.01 -8.49
C LEU A 112 -14.08 7.46 -9.01
N LYS A 113 -14.30 7.67 -10.31
CA LYS A 113 -15.40 7.04 -11.04
C LYS A 113 -15.21 5.52 -11.12
N PRO A 114 -16.28 4.73 -11.29
CA PRO A 114 -16.23 3.28 -11.15
C PRO A 114 -15.16 2.57 -11.99
N ASN A 115 -14.90 3.04 -13.22
CA ASN A 115 -13.94 2.42 -14.13
C ASN A 115 -12.63 3.19 -14.27
N GLN A 116 -12.44 4.29 -13.55
CA GLN A 116 -11.11 4.86 -13.39
C GLN A 116 -10.23 3.84 -12.67
N TYR A 117 -9.00 3.71 -13.16
CA TYR A 117 -8.14 2.59 -12.84
C TYR A 117 -6.68 2.98 -12.60
N PHE A 118 -5.99 2.12 -11.85
CA PHE A 118 -4.54 2.11 -11.76
C PHE A 118 -3.99 0.90 -12.52
N SER A 119 -2.95 1.11 -13.33
CA SER A 119 -2.24 0.04 -14.05
C SER A 119 -1.21 -0.63 -13.14
N HIS A 120 -1.64 -1.64 -12.39
CA HIS A 120 -0.75 -2.35 -11.47
C HIS A 120 0.22 -3.27 -12.23
N PRO A 121 1.55 -3.25 -11.93
CA PRO A 121 2.55 -4.05 -12.65
C PRO A 121 2.23 -5.55 -12.73
N LEU A 122 1.78 -6.13 -11.59
CA LEU A 122 1.39 -7.55 -11.53
C LEU A 122 -0.08 -7.82 -11.88
N PHE A 123 -1.03 -7.01 -11.39
CA PHE A 123 -2.47 -7.31 -11.47
C PHE A 123 -3.17 -6.74 -12.71
N GLY A 124 -2.50 -5.92 -13.52
CA GLY A 124 -3.13 -5.18 -14.60
C GLY A 124 -4.04 -4.06 -14.06
N HIS A 125 -5.08 -3.70 -14.82
CA HIS A 125 -5.95 -2.59 -14.43
C HIS A 125 -6.79 -2.95 -13.19
N LEU A 126 -6.68 -2.10 -12.17
CA LEU A 126 -7.48 -2.13 -10.95
C LEU A 126 -8.42 -0.92 -10.98
N ASN A 127 -9.72 -1.16 -11.16
CA ASN A 127 -10.72 -0.11 -11.08
C ASN A 127 -10.92 0.39 -9.64
N ALA A 128 -11.67 1.47 -9.44
CA ALA A 128 -11.83 2.13 -8.15
C ALA A 128 -12.16 1.16 -6.99
N LYS A 129 -13.07 0.20 -7.20
CA LYS A 129 -13.42 -0.81 -6.17
C LYS A 129 -12.25 -1.76 -5.87
N ALA A 130 -11.63 -2.33 -6.90
CA ALA A 130 -10.51 -3.25 -6.74
C ALA A 130 -9.28 -2.53 -6.14
N LEU A 131 -9.08 -1.28 -6.50
CA LEU A 131 -7.97 -0.45 -6.04
C LEU A 131 -8.07 -0.14 -4.55
N ARG A 132 -9.23 0.29 -4.06
CA ARG A 132 -9.49 0.50 -2.63
C ARG A 132 -9.24 -0.78 -1.82
N LYS A 133 -9.70 -1.92 -2.34
CA LYS A 133 -9.48 -3.23 -1.71
C LYS A 133 -8.00 -3.62 -1.69
N PHE A 134 -7.28 -3.40 -2.79
CA PHE A 134 -5.84 -3.65 -2.86
C PHE A 134 -5.07 -2.84 -1.82
N LEU A 135 -5.30 -1.52 -1.77
CA LEU A 135 -4.61 -0.64 -0.82
C LEU A 135 -4.84 -1.08 0.62
N TYR A 136 -6.06 -1.48 0.99
CA TYR A 136 -6.32 -2.03 2.32
C TYR A 136 -5.50 -3.32 2.58
N ILE A 137 -5.55 -4.28 1.67
CA ILE A 137 -4.86 -5.58 1.84
C ILE A 137 -3.34 -5.39 1.94
N HIS A 138 -2.79 -4.54 1.07
CA HIS A 138 -1.35 -4.23 1.02
C HIS A 138 -0.90 -3.53 2.31
N THR A 139 -1.55 -2.44 2.70
CA THR A 139 -1.21 -1.71 3.94
C THR A 139 -1.36 -2.60 5.16
N TYR A 140 -2.43 -3.39 5.25
CA TYR A 140 -2.64 -4.32 6.36
C TYR A 140 -1.57 -5.41 6.42
N HIS A 141 -1.10 -5.90 5.27
CA HIS A 141 0.02 -6.85 5.20
C HIS A 141 1.29 -6.25 5.82
N HIS A 142 1.64 -5.00 5.48
CA HIS A 142 2.79 -4.31 6.07
C HIS A 142 2.63 -4.08 7.57
N LEU A 143 1.44 -3.69 8.05
CA LEU A 143 1.15 -3.60 9.48
C LEU A 143 1.34 -4.93 10.20
N LYS A 144 0.94 -6.06 9.61
CA LYS A 144 1.22 -7.38 10.22
C LYS A 144 2.72 -7.63 10.37
N ILE A 145 3.54 -7.27 9.39
CA ILE A 145 5.00 -7.41 9.49
C ILE A 145 5.54 -6.55 10.65
N MET A 146 5.14 -5.29 10.73
CA MET A 146 5.60 -4.38 11.79
C MET A 146 5.18 -4.84 13.18
N ARG A 147 3.93 -5.29 13.34
CA ARG A 147 3.44 -5.86 14.60
C ARG A 147 4.22 -7.09 15.02
N ASP A 148 4.59 -7.94 14.08
CA ASP A 148 5.40 -9.12 14.38
C ASP A 148 6.82 -8.70 14.82
N ILE A 149 7.43 -7.70 14.15
CA ILE A 149 8.73 -7.13 14.56
C ILE A 149 8.67 -6.56 15.98
N LEU A 150 7.58 -5.89 16.37
CA LEU A 150 7.44 -5.33 17.73
C LEU A 150 7.23 -6.36 18.83
N LYS A 151 6.74 -7.55 18.49
CA LYS A 151 6.47 -8.64 19.45
C LYS A 151 7.67 -9.55 19.67
N ALA A 152 8.64 -9.52 18.76
CA ALA A 152 9.88 -10.29 18.83
C ALA A 152 10.90 -9.59 19.75
#